data_AF-A0A1I4C7W6-F1
#
_entry.id   AF-A0A1I4C7W6-F1
#
_cell.length_a   1.000
_cell.length_b   1.000
_cell.length_c   1.000
_cell.angle_alpha   90.00
_cell.angle_beta   90.00
_cell.angle_gamma   90.00
#
_symmetry.space_group_name_H-M   'P 1'
#
loop_
_entity.id
_entity.type
_entity.pdbx_description
1 polymer ?
#
loop_
_entity_poly.entity_id
_entity_poly.type
_entity_poly.pdbx_seq_one_letter_code
_entity_poly.pdbx_strand_id
1 'polypeptide(L)' 'MRPEAMKRRTDTLDYLQQMLGELRTMAEAGRYDMLAYLIEMAYIEASDIIRGQRPSRIQGEQGDRTARVPLKPPRKI' A
#
# COMPACT_ATOMS: atom_id res chain seq x y z
N MET A 1 -15.92 -19.30 4.66
CA MET A 1 -14.47 -19.28 4.96
C MET A 1 -13.89 -17.90 4.62
N ARG A 2 -13.77 -16.99 5.60
CA ARG A 2 -13.08 -15.68 5.47
C ARG A 2 -12.29 -15.15 6.72
N PRO A 3 -12.29 -15.79 7.92
CA PRO A 3 -11.54 -15.23 9.06
C PRO A 3 -10.02 -15.47 8.96
N GLU A 4 -9.58 -16.60 8.38
CA GLU A 4 -8.15 -16.95 8.30
C GLU A 4 -7.33 -15.99 7.43
N ALA A 5 -7.89 -15.51 6.32
CA ALA A 5 -7.21 -14.59 5.42
C ALA A 5 -6.99 -13.20 6.07
N MET A 6 -7.93 -12.75 6.89
CA MET A 6 -7.81 -11.49 7.63
C MET A 6 -6.74 -11.62 8.72
N LYS A 7 -6.75 -12.75 9.46
CA LYS A 7 -5.74 -13.04 10.49
C LYS A 7 -4.32 -13.09 9.90
N ARG A 8 -4.11 -13.82 8.80
CA ARG A 8 -2.81 -13.85 8.12
C ARG A 8 -2.35 -12.47 7.65
N ARG A 9 -3.28 -11.62 7.21
CA ARG A 9 -2.97 -10.26 6.76
C ARG A 9 -2.54 -9.37 7.93
N THR A 10 -3.21 -9.48 9.07
CA THR A 10 -2.80 -8.78 10.29
C THR A 10 -1.45 -9.30 10.78
N ASP A 11 -1.26 -10.62 10.85
CA ASP A 11 0.00 -11.25 11.24
C ASP A 11 1.17 -10.78 10.32
N THR A 12 0.90 -10.59 9.02
CA THR A 12 1.89 -10.06 8.07
C THR A 12 2.21 -8.59 8.31
N LEU A 13 1.19 -7.77 8.61
CA LEU A 13 1.38 -6.34 8.86
C LEU A 13 2.12 -6.09 10.19
N ASP A 14 1.81 -6.87 11.23
CA ASP A 14 2.51 -6.79 12.51
C ASP A 14 3.99 -7.11 12.35
N TYR A 15 4.30 -8.15 11.55
CA TYR A 15 5.67 -8.50 11.20
C TYR A 15 6.38 -7.38 10.41
N LEU A 16 5.72 -6.79 9.42
CA LEU A 16 6.27 -5.65 8.67
C LEU A 16 6.54 -4.45 9.56
N GLN A 17 5.62 -4.13 10.48
CA GLN A 17 5.80 -3.03 11.43
C GLN A 17 7.03 -3.27 12.32
N GLN A 18 7.24 -4.49 12.81
CA GLN A 18 8.44 -4.83 13.58
C GLN A 18 9.72 -4.63 12.75
N MET A 19 9.78 -5.18 11.54
CA MET A 19 10.94 -5.05 10.66
C MET A 19 11.27 -3.58 10.34
N LEU A 20 10.24 -2.75 10.11
CA LEU A 20 10.43 -1.32 9.85
C LEU A 20 11.07 -0.60 11.04
N GLY A 21 10.70 -0.95 12.28
CA GLY A 21 11.35 -0.41 13.48
C GLY A 21 12.83 -0.79 13.59
N GLU A 22 13.17 -2.04 13.29
CA GLU A 22 14.56 -2.51 13.26
C GLU A 22 15.38 -1.77 12.17
N LEU A 23 14.85 -1.67 10.95
CA LEU A 23 15.50 -0.98 9.84
C LEU A 23 15.71 0.51 10.11
N ARG A 24 14.75 1.17 10.76
CA ARG A 24 14.90 2.58 11.15
C ARG A 24 16.06 2.74 12.11
N THR A 25 16.15 1.88 13.14
CA THR A 25 17.25 1.92 14.11
C THR A 25 18.61 1.78 13.42
N MET A 26 18.71 0.88 12.42
CA MET A 26 19.92 0.72 11.62
C MET A 26 20.23 1.95 10.75
N ALA A 27 19.20 2.55 10.13
CA ALA A 27 19.36 3.76 9.30
C ALA A 27 19.80 4.98 10.12
N GLU A 28 19.24 5.16 11.33
CA GLU A 28 19.64 6.20 12.29
C GLU A 28 21.08 6.01 12.76
N ALA A 29 21.46 4.77 13.10
CA ALA A 29 22.84 4.44 13.47
C ALA A 29 23.83 4.74 12.32
N GLY A 30 23.41 4.51 11.08
CA GLY A 30 24.17 4.84 9.87
C GLY A 30 24.13 6.30 9.44
N ARG A 31 23.38 7.18 10.14
CA ARG A 31 23.15 8.59 9.77
C ARG A 31 22.58 8.78 8.36
N TYR A 32 21.73 7.85 7.92
CA TYR A 32 21.05 7.94 6.64
C TYR A 32 19.70 8.65 6.80
N ASP A 33 19.73 9.98 7.00
CA ASP A 33 18.55 10.76 7.41
C ASP A 33 17.34 10.60 6.47
N MET A 34 17.57 10.66 5.15
CA MET A 34 16.50 10.46 4.16
C MET A 34 15.95 9.03 4.18
N LEU A 35 16.79 8.03 4.43
CA LEU A 35 16.35 6.63 4.50
C LEU A 35 15.57 6.37 5.79
N ALA A 36 16.04 6.89 6.93
CA ALA A 36 15.35 6.81 8.21
C ALA A 36 13.96 7.48 8.12
N TYR A 37 13.86 8.63 7.47
CA TYR A 37 12.59 9.30 7.22
C TYR A 37 11.61 8.42 6.41
N LEU A 38 12.05 7.85 5.29
CA LEU A 38 11.18 7.00 4.45
C LEU A 38 10.72 5.74 5.19
N ILE A 39 11.60 5.13 5.99
CA ILE A 39 11.26 3.96 6.81
C ILE A 39 10.25 4.35 7.91
N GLU A 40 10.43 5.50 8.56
CA GLU A 40 9.49 6.00 9.58
C GLU A 40 8.11 6.27 8.97
N MET A 41 8.04 6.87 7.78
CA MET A 41 6.76 7.08 7.09
C MET A 41 6.07 5.75 6.74
N ALA A 42 6.83 4.73 6.33
CA ALA A 42 6.29 3.40 6.09
C ALA A 42 5.84 2.70 7.38
N TYR A 43 6.53 2.92 8.51
CA TYR A 43 6.14 2.39 9.82
C TYR A 43 4.79 2.96 10.26
N ILE A 44 4.61 4.29 10.14
CA ILE A 44 3.35 4.98 10.48
C ILE A 44 2.21 4.46 9.61
N GLU A 45 2.43 4.34 8.30
CA GLU A 45 1.46 3.78 7.36
C GLU A 45 1.02 2.35 7.77
N ALA A 46 1.97 1.48 8.13
CA ALA A 46 1.66 0.13 8.58
C ALA A 46 0.82 0.14 9.88
N SER A 47 1.18 0.99 10.85
CA SER A 47 0.43 1.17 12.10
C SER A 47 -1.00 1.65 11.86
N ASP A 48 -1.19 2.58 10.92
CA ASP A 48 -2.52 3.11 10.59
C ASP A 48 -3.38 2.04 9.91
N ILE A 49 -2.82 1.25 9.01
CA ILE A 49 -3.51 0.09 8.41
C ILE A 49 -3.92 -0.93 9.47
N ILE A 50 -3.04 -1.25 10.43
CA ILE A 50 -3.32 -2.20 11.53
C ILE A 50 -4.46 -1.68 12.42
N ARG A 51 -4.47 -0.38 12.74
CA ARG A 51 -5.54 0.29 13.50
C ARG A 51 -6.86 0.40 12.73
N GLY A 52 -6.89 -0.01 11.46
CA GLY A 52 -8.05 0.15 10.59
C GLY A 52 -8.28 1.59 10.14
N GLN A 53 -7.36 2.49 10.44
CA GLN A 53 -7.31 3.85 9.91
C GLN A 53 -6.73 3.76 8.50
N ARG A 54 -7.53 3.31 7.53
CA ARG A 54 -7.05 3.11 6.15
C ARG A 54 -6.36 4.39 5.66
N PRO A 55 -5.06 4.39 5.40
CA PRO A 55 -4.45 5.48 4.68
C PRO A 55 -4.92 5.38 3.23
N SER A 56 -5.04 6.53 2.58
CA SER A 56 -5.48 6.63 1.19
C SER A 56 -4.64 5.68 0.37
N ARG A 57 -5.25 4.61 -0.18
CA ARG A 57 -4.71 3.92 -1.35
C ARG A 57 -4.21 5.04 -2.25
N ILE A 58 -2.90 5.13 -2.49
CA ILE A 58 -2.38 5.91 -3.59
C ILE A 58 -3.06 5.28 -4.78
N GLN A 59 -4.15 5.92 -5.21
CA GLN A 59 -5.07 5.40 -6.20
C GLN A 59 -4.34 5.58 -7.50
N GLY A 60 -3.41 4.66 -7.76
CA GLY A 60 -2.80 4.45 -9.06
C GLY A 60 -3.94 4.42 -10.04
N GLU A 61 -3.88 5.38 -10.95
CA GLU A 61 -4.96 5.80 -11.79
C GLU A 61 -5.59 4.58 -12.49
N GLN A 62 -6.91 4.58 -12.44
CA GLN A 62 -7.78 3.72 -13.20
C GLN A 62 -7.59 4.05 -14.69
N GLY A 63 -6.51 3.56 -15.29
CA GLY A 63 -6.26 3.53 -16.73
C GLY A 63 -7.17 2.55 -17.47
N ASP A 64 -8.45 2.49 -17.11
CA ASP A 64 -9.47 1.67 -17.79
C ASP A 64 -10.84 2.36 -17.76
N ARG A 65 -10.91 3.55 -18.37
CA ARG A 65 -12.19 4.23 -18.64
C ARG A 65 -12.35 4.76 -20.07
N THR A 66 -11.42 4.51 -20.98
CA THR A 66 -11.51 4.99 -22.38
C THR A 66 -11.70 3.90 -23.44
N ALA A 67 -11.78 2.62 -23.08
CA ALA A 67 -11.93 1.52 -24.05
C ALA A 67 -13.35 0.94 -24.18
N ARG A 68 -14.41 1.69 -23.81
CA ARG A 68 -15.79 1.26 -24.07
C ARG A 68 -16.65 2.35 -24.70
N VAL A 69 -16.15 2.94 -25.78
CA VAL A 69 -17.01 3.62 -26.75
C VAL A 69 -17.49 2.55 -27.74
N PRO A 70 -18.79 2.20 -27.80
CA PRO A 70 -19.28 1.25 -28.80
C PRO A 70 -19.29 1.95 -30.17
N LEU A 71 -18.41 1.51 -31.07
CA LEU A 71 -18.45 1.93 -32.47
C LEU A 71 -19.69 1.30 -33.13
N LYS A 72 -20.71 2.10 -33.45
CA LYS A 72 -21.85 1.65 -34.27
C LYS A 72 -21.34 1.31 -35.68
N PRO A 73 -21.78 0.20 -36.30
CA PRO A 73 -21.35 -0.14 -37.66
C PRO A 73 -22.02 0.78 -38.70
N PRO A 74 -21.33 1.14 -39.79
CA PRO A 74 -21.88 2.01 -40.82
C PRO A 74 -22.93 1.26 -41.67
N ARG A 75 -24.09 1.89 -41.86
CA ARG A 75 -25.13 1.45 -42.80
C ARG A 75 -24.52 1.41 -44.22
N LYS A 76 -24.63 0.25 -44.89
CA LYS A 76 -24.45 0.16 -46.35
C LYS A 76 -25.66 0.80 -47.03
N ILE A 77 -25.38 1.65 -48.02
CA ILE A 77 -26.35 2.18 -48.99
C ILE A 77 -26.14 1.40 -50.29
#